data_AF-A0A645F5J4-F1
#
_entry.id   AF-A0A645F5J4-F1
#
_cell.length_a   1.000
_cell.length_b   1.000
_cell.length_c   1.000
_cell.angle_alpha   90.00
_cell.angle_beta   90.00
_cell.angle_gamma   90.00
#
_symmetry.space_group_name_H-M   'P 1'
#
loop_
_entity.id
_entity.type
_entity.pdbx_description
1 polymer ?
#
loop_
_entity_poly.entity_id
_entity_poly.type
_entity_poly.pdbx_seq_one_letter_code
_entity_poly.pdbx_strand_id
1 'polypeptide(L)'
;MDTDVEVLKSLEPFLNARFFAGFEEGGFVGTCVMGAQKQLELFEAYIKHYDQAAYRLPDGTKYKNTNVVLMTQLLEQRGFRRGDDYQEREGLLLFPRTYFSPYDYINGAQYFSEDSYAVHHFAQSWLPKSVRAKTKLKRAVAGIVGPKGVALLRGRR
;
A
#
# COMPACT_ATOMS: atom_id res chain seq x y z
N MET A 1 -3.75 -3.97 -9.95
CA MET A 1 -4.75 -3.66 -8.91
C MET A 1 -5.03 -4.94 -8.15
N ASP A 2 -5.06 -4.87 -6.83
CA ASP A 2 -5.34 -6.05 -5.99
C ASP A 2 -6.81 -6.48 -6.12
N THR A 3 -7.08 -7.77 -5.92
CA THR A 3 -8.43 -8.35 -6.08
C THR A 3 -9.43 -7.93 -4.99
N ASP A 4 -8.93 -7.35 -3.90
CA ASP A 4 -9.69 -6.85 -2.77
C ASP A 4 -9.63 -5.31 -2.67
N VAL A 5 -9.39 -4.65 -3.81
CA VAL A 5 -9.63 -3.22 -3.96
C VAL A 5 -11.05 -3.00 -4.49
N GLU A 6 -11.77 -2.10 -3.83
CA GLU A 6 -13.05 -1.56 -4.30
C GLU A 6 -12.81 -0.19 -4.92
N VAL A 7 -13.29 0.00 -6.15
CA VAL A 7 -13.23 1.30 -6.86
C VAL A 7 -14.50 2.07 -6.54
N LEU A 8 -14.35 3.25 -5.94
CA LEU A 8 -15.43 4.13 -5.50
C LEU A 8 -15.81 5.16 -6.58
N LYS A 9 -14.85 5.54 -7.44
CA LYS A 9 -14.99 6.56 -8.49
C LYS A 9 -14.18 6.19 -9.73
N SER A 10 -14.50 6.78 -10.87
CA SER A 10 -13.73 6.58 -12.12
C SER A 10 -12.25 6.93 -11.91
N LEU A 11 -11.35 6.06 -12.36
CA LEU A 11 -9.90 6.28 -12.35
C LEU A 11 -9.40 7.03 -13.61
N GLU A 12 -10.31 7.41 -14.51
CA GLU A 12 -10.01 8.17 -15.73
C GLU A 12 -9.17 9.44 -15.50
N PRO A 13 -9.35 10.22 -14.41
CA PRO A 13 -8.55 11.41 -14.18
C PRO A 13 -7.04 11.15 -14.12
N PHE A 14 -6.62 9.91 -13.82
CA PHE A 14 -5.21 9.54 -13.66
C PHE A 14 -4.56 8.96 -14.93
N LEU A 15 -5.33 8.75 -16.02
CA LEU A 15 -4.84 8.06 -17.22
C LEU A 15 -3.79 8.84 -18.02
N ASN A 16 -3.71 10.15 -17.84
CA ASN A 16 -2.70 11.00 -18.50
C ASN A 16 -1.33 10.95 -17.79
N ALA A 17 -1.23 10.33 -16.61
CA ALA A 17 0.02 10.18 -15.89
C ALA A 17 0.93 9.13 -16.57
N ARG A 18 2.25 9.32 -16.51
CA ARG A 18 3.21 8.26 -16.86
C ARG A 18 3.17 7.13 -15.84
N PHE A 19 2.92 7.49 -14.57
CA PHE A 19 2.68 6.56 -13.48
C PHE A 19 1.82 7.24 -12.42
N PHE A 20 0.94 6.47 -11.77
CA PHE A 20 0.31 6.91 -10.53
C PHE A 20 0.23 5.79 -9.51
N ALA A 21 0.40 6.15 -8.25
CA ALA A 21 0.11 5.32 -7.08
C ALA A 21 -0.27 6.23 -5.90
N GLY A 22 -0.61 5.63 -4.76
CA GLY A 22 -0.88 6.35 -3.53
C GLY A 22 0.02 5.88 -2.40
N PHE A 23 0.14 6.70 -1.36
CA PHE A 23 0.72 6.26 -0.10
C PHE A 23 -0.19 5.25 0.61
N GLU A 24 0.40 4.49 1.52
CA GLU A 24 -0.29 3.64 2.49
C GLU A 24 0.25 3.90 3.90
N GLU A 25 -0.23 3.13 4.87
CA GLU A 25 0.17 3.25 6.27
C GLU A 25 1.70 3.28 6.45
N GLY A 26 2.20 4.23 7.26
CA GLY A 26 3.64 4.42 7.47
C GLY A 26 4.36 5.23 6.39
N GLY A 27 3.62 5.81 5.44
CA GLY A 27 4.14 6.68 4.38
C GLY A 27 4.89 5.95 3.28
N PHE A 28 4.65 4.65 3.15
CA PHE A 28 5.15 3.83 2.05
C PHE A 28 4.26 3.98 0.82
N VAL A 29 4.80 3.69 -0.37
CA VAL A 29 4.01 3.68 -1.60
C VAL A 29 3.24 2.36 -1.70
N GLY A 30 1.92 2.45 -1.61
CA GLY A 30 1.03 1.31 -1.71
C GLY A 30 1.01 0.72 -3.11
N THR A 31 1.05 -0.61 -3.19
CA THR A 31 1.03 -1.34 -4.47
C THR A 31 -0.35 -1.87 -4.86
N CYS A 32 -1.38 -1.57 -4.06
CA CYS A 32 -2.74 -2.07 -4.27
C CYS A 32 -3.41 -1.47 -5.51
N VAL A 33 -3.11 -0.21 -5.81
CA VAL A 33 -3.53 0.51 -7.02
C VAL A 33 -2.33 1.22 -7.60
N MET A 34 -1.92 0.79 -8.80
CA MET A 34 -0.86 1.43 -9.57
C MET A 34 -1.30 1.47 -11.03
N GLY A 35 -1.09 2.59 -11.69
CA GLY A 35 -1.19 2.73 -13.14
C GLY A 35 0.15 3.16 -13.71
N ALA A 36 0.51 2.67 -14.88
CA ALA A 36 1.77 2.99 -15.53
C ALA A 36 1.65 2.92 -17.04
N GLN A 37 2.33 3.82 -17.73
CA GLN A 37 2.56 3.70 -19.15
C GLN A 37 3.43 2.48 -19.46
N LYS A 38 3.22 1.89 -20.63
CA LYS A 38 4.04 0.79 -21.13
C LYS A 38 5.51 1.23 -21.21
N GLN A 39 6.44 0.31 -20.89
CA GLN A 39 7.89 0.53 -20.96
C GLN A 39 8.43 1.62 -20.02
N LEU A 40 7.73 1.89 -18.91
CA LEU A 40 8.27 2.78 -17.89
C LEU A 40 9.48 2.14 -17.18
N GLU A 41 10.61 2.85 -17.17
CA GLU A 41 11.91 2.39 -16.66
C GLU A 41 11.87 2.02 -15.17
N LEU A 42 10.90 2.60 -14.43
CA LEU A 42 10.60 2.22 -13.05
C LEU A 42 10.33 0.71 -12.92
N PHE A 43 9.54 0.14 -13.83
CA PHE A 43 9.16 -1.27 -13.78
C PHE A 43 10.26 -2.20 -14.33
N GLU A 44 11.15 -1.70 -15.19
CA GLU A 44 12.35 -2.45 -15.57
C GLU A 44 13.26 -2.69 -14.37
N ALA A 45 13.53 -1.64 -13.59
CA ALA A 45 14.29 -1.76 -12.34
C ALA A 45 13.56 -2.65 -11.31
N TYR A 46 12.23 -2.54 -11.25
CA TYR A 46 11.37 -3.34 -10.39
C TYR A 46 11.48 -4.84 -10.70
N ILE A 47 11.38 -5.23 -11.97
CA ILE A 47 11.46 -6.63 -12.41
C ILE A 47 12.89 -7.15 -12.25
N LYS A 48 13.91 -6.37 -12.64
CA LYS A 48 15.32 -6.75 -12.51
C LYS A 48 15.70 -7.11 -11.06
N HIS A 49 15.10 -6.46 -10.07
CA HIS A 49 15.28 -6.82 -8.66
C HIS A 49 14.83 -8.27 -8.40
N TYR A 50 13.66 -8.67 -8.90
CA TYR A 50 13.14 -10.02 -8.68
C TYR A 50 13.90 -11.10 -9.45
N ASP A 51 14.48 -10.78 -10.61
CA ASP A 51 15.37 -11.70 -11.34
C ASP A 51 16.62 -12.07 -10.52
N GLN A 52 17.03 -11.18 -9.61
CA GLN A 52 18.21 -11.35 -8.77
C GLN A 52 17.87 -11.77 -7.34
N ALA A 53 16.61 -11.58 -6.91
CA ALA A 53 16.19 -11.83 -5.54
C ALA A 53 15.98 -13.32 -5.29
N ALA A 54 16.65 -13.84 -4.26
CA ALA A 54 16.41 -15.18 -3.75
C ALA A 54 15.47 -15.16 -2.55
N TYR A 55 14.53 -16.12 -2.47
CA TYR A 55 13.67 -16.29 -1.29
C TYR A 55 14.48 -16.62 -0.03
N ARG A 56 15.57 -17.38 -0.19
CA ARG A 56 16.55 -17.66 0.87
C ARG A 56 17.82 -16.88 0.58
N LEU A 57 18.28 -16.12 1.56
CA LEU A 57 19.51 -15.36 1.51
C LEU A 57 20.72 -16.27 1.75
N PRO A 58 21.96 -15.83 1.43
CA PRO A 58 23.17 -16.64 1.62
C PRO A 58 23.40 -17.11 3.06
N ASP A 59 22.87 -16.37 4.04
CA ASP A 59 22.92 -16.72 5.47
C ASP A 59 21.83 -17.73 5.90
N GLY A 60 21.02 -18.23 4.95
CA GLY A 60 19.94 -19.18 5.20
C GLY A 60 18.62 -18.54 5.66
N THR A 61 18.61 -17.23 5.94
CA THR A 61 17.40 -16.52 6.35
C THR A 61 16.46 -16.26 5.16
N LYS A 62 15.19 -15.93 5.44
CA LYS A 62 14.20 -15.63 4.40
C LYS A 62 14.28 -14.16 4.03
N TYR A 63 14.13 -13.85 2.74
CA TYR A 63 13.84 -12.50 2.29
C TYR A 63 12.49 -12.05 2.86
N LYS A 64 12.48 -10.88 3.54
CA LYS A 64 11.30 -10.38 4.28
C LYS A 64 10.74 -9.07 3.72
N ASN A 65 11.42 -8.42 2.78
CA ASN A 65 10.89 -7.19 2.20
C ASN A 65 9.71 -7.50 1.28
N THR A 66 8.80 -6.55 1.20
CA THR A 66 7.61 -6.61 0.37
C THR A 66 7.82 -5.82 -0.93
N ASN A 67 6.92 -6.02 -1.89
CA ASN A 67 6.78 -5.17 -3.06
C ASN A 67 6.65 -3.68 -2.72
N VAL A 68 5.90 -3.35 -1.66
CA VAL A 68 5.75 -1.98 -1.14
C VAL A 68 7.11 -1.36 -0.77
N VAL A 69 7.97 -2.10 -0.06
CA VAL A 69 9.31 -1.62 0.31
C VAL A 69 10.15 -1.35 -0.93
N LEU A 70 10.14 -2.27 -1.90
CA LEU A 70 10.89 -2.13 -3.14
C LEU A 70 10.39 -0.93 -3.96
N MET A 71 9.07 -0.80 -4.16
CA MET A 71 8.49 0.31 -4.91
C MET A 71 8.84 1.66 -4.27
N THR A 72 8.72 1.74 -2.94
CA THR A 72 9.08 2.93 -2.17
C THR A 72 10.55 3.29 -2.40
N GLN A 73 11.48 2.33 -2.29
CA GLN A 73 12.92 2.57 -2.49
C GLN A 73 13.25 3.04 -3.91
N LEU A 74 12.62 2.45 -4.93
CA LEU A 74 12.84 2.83 -6.33
C LEU A 74 12.34 4.24 -6.65
N LEU A 75 11.27 4.68 -5.99
CA LEU A 75 10.77 6.05 -6.10
C LEU A 75 11.61 7.03 -5.26
N GLU A 76 12.09 6.63 -4.08
CA GLU A 76 13.04 7.42 -3.28
C GLU A 76 14.32 7.72 -4.05
N GLN A 77 14.86 6.73 -4.79
CA GLN A 77 16.01 6.91 -5.69
C GLN A 77 15.74 7.91 -6.82
N ARG A 78 14.47 8.18 -7.15
CA ARG A 78 14.02 9.16 -8.15
C ARG A 78 13.59 10.50 -7.52
N GLY A 79 13.91 10.71 -6.24
CA GLY A 79 13.70 11.98 -5.54
C GLY A 79 12.32 12.15 -4.91
N PHE A 80 11.50 11.10 -4.85
CA PHE A 80 10.30 11.09 -4.01
C PHE A 80 10.68 10.89 -2.54
N ARG A 81 9.77 11.27 -1.64
CA ARG A 81 9.93 11.10 -0.19
C ARG A 81 8.77 10.31 0.36
N ARG A 82 9.00 9.49 1.39
CA ARG A 82 7.93 8.91 2.19
C ARG A 82 7.13 10.02 2.88
N GLY A 83 5.84 9.78 3.04
CA GLY A 83 4.92 10.74 3.63
C GLY A 83 3.50 10.42 3.24
N ASP A 84 2.65 11.43 3.23
CA ASP A 84 1.25 11.30 2.82
C ASP A 84 0.79 12.50 1.97
N ASP A 85 1.76 13.29 1.49
CA ASP A 85 1.52 14.49 0.69
C ASP A 85 1.62 14.16 -0.80
N TYR A 86 0.82 14.86 -1.62
CA TYR A 86 0.92 14.76 -3.08
C TYR A 86 2.33 15.12 -3.56
N GLN A 87 2.88 14.29 -4.45
CA GLN A 87 4.19 14.50 -5.07
C GLN A 87 4.13 14.16 -6.56
N GLU A 88 4.82 14.97 -7.36
CA GLU A 88 4.89 14.81 -8.80
C GLU A 88 6.30 15.07 -9.29
N ARG A 89 6.82 14.16 -10.14
CA ARG A 89 8.09 14.32 -10.85
C ARG A 89 8.02 13.60 -12.18
N GLU A 90 8.37 14.28 -13.27
CA GLU A 90 8.50 13.66 -14.61
C GLU A 90 7.26 12.86 -15.05
N GLY A 91 6.05 13.30 -14.66
CA GLY A 91 4.80 12.60 -14.94
C GLY A 91 4.51 11.37 -14.07
N LEU A 92 5.33 11.10 -13.05
CA LEU A 92 5.07 10.11 -12.00
C LEU A 92 4.38 10.82 -10.85
N LEU A 93 3.18 10.35 -10.49
CA LEU A 93 2.31 10.97 -9.49
C LEU A 93 2.18 10.06 -8.28
N LEU A 94 2.38 10.61 -7.09
CA LEU A 94 2.09 9.97 -5.82
C LEU A 94 1.04 10.78 -5.07
N PHE A 95 -0.07 10.13 -4.76
CA PHE A 95 -1.19 10.74 -4.07
C PHE A 95 -1.20 10.41 -2.58
N PRO A 96 -1.80 11.26 -1.74
CA PRO A 96 -2.12 10.90 -0.36
C PRO A 96 -2.86 9.57 -0.28
N ARG A 97 -2.69 8.84 0.81
CA ARG A 97 -3.32 7.53 1.04
C ARG A 97 -4.83 7.56 0.90
N THR A 98 -5.44 8.71 1.14
CA THR A 98 -6.89 8.91 1.08
C THR A 98 -7.45 8.61 -0.31
N TYR A 99 -6.62 8.70 -1.36
CA TYR A 99 -7.02 8.47 -2.75
C TYR A 99 -7.28 6.98 -3.06
N PHE A 100 -6.39 6.08 -2.63
CA PHE A 100 -6.43 4.68 -3.05
C PHE A 100 -6.39 3.65 -1.91
N SER A 101 -5.98 4.06 -0.70
CA SER A 101 -5.95 3.20 0.48
C SER A 101 -6.32 3.96 1.77
N PRO A 102 -7.52 4.58 1.84
CA PRO A 102 -7.99 5.33 3.01
C PRO A 102 -8.21 4.44 4.24
N TYR A 103 -8.27 3.11 4.08
CA TYR A 103 -8.41 2.20 5.19
C TYR A 103 -7.05 1.78 5.76
N ASP A 104 -6.84 2.01 7.05
CA ASP A 104 -5.71 1.48 7.81
C ASP A 104 -6.09 0.15 8.47
N TYR A 105 -5.65 -0.96 7.89
CA TYR A 105 -5.80 -2.29 8.48
C TYR A 105 -5.00 -2.49 9.79
N ILE A 106 -3.92 -1.73 9.98
CA ILE A 106 -2.98 -1.85 11.10
C ILE A 106 -3.63 -1.34 12.39
N ASN A 107 -4.29 -0.19 12.39
CA ASN A 107 -4.99 0.34 13.57
C ASN A 107 -6.51 0.32 13.44
N GLY A 108 -7.05 -0.08 12.30
CA GLY A 108 -8.48 -0.02 12.02
C GLY A 108 -8.97 1.42 11.82
N ALA A 109 -8.09 2.35 11.48
CA ALA A 109 -8.45 3.73 11.16
C ALA A 109 -9.03 3.84 9.74
N GLN A 110 -9.81 4.89 9.53
CA GLN A 110 -10.44 5.21 8.27
C GLN A 110 -10.17 6.69 7.96
N TYR A 111 -9.64 6.95 6.78
CA TYR A 111 -9.23 8.27 6.30
C TYR A 111 -9.95 8.60 4.98
N PHE A 112 -11.22 8.23 4.86
CA PHE A 112 -12.02 8.57 3.68
C PHE A 112 -12.13 10.08 3.56
N SER A 113 -12.10 10.55 2.31
CA SER A 113 -12.28 11.95 1.96
C SER A 113 -13.08 12.05 0.66
N GLU A 114 -13.42 13.27 0.24
CA GLU A 114 -14.00 13.49 -1.07
C GLU A 114 -13.08 13.03 -2.21
N ASP A 115 -11.78 12.91 -1.97
CA ASP A 115 -10.83 12.42 -2.96
C ASP A 115 -10.59 10.90 -2.88
N SER A 116 -11.43 10.14 -2.17
CA SER A 116 -11.30 8.67 -2.17
C SER A 116 -11.84 8.06 -3.46
N TYR A 117 -10.93 7.55 -4.30
CA TYR A 117 -11.23 6.87 -5.57
C TYR A 117 -11.26 5.35 -5.44
N ALA A 118 -10.51 4.80 -4.49
CA ALA A 118 -10.49 3.38 -4.20
C ALA A 118 -10.24 3.11 -2.71
N VAL A 119 -10.62 1.91 -2.26
CA VAL A 119 -10.29 1.41 -0.94
C VAL A 119 -9.74 -0.01 -1.03
N HIS A 120 -8.56 -0.23 -0.45
CA HIS A 120 -7.97 -1.55 -0.26
C HIS A 120 -8.51 -2.18 1.03
N HIS A 121 -9.18 -3.33 0.90
CA HIS A 121 -9.85 -4.00 2.02
C HIS A 121 -8.95 -4.90 2.87
N PHE A 122 -7.72 -5.18 2.44
CA PHE A 122 -6.78 -6.08 3.12
C PHE A 122 -7.45 -7.39 3.56
N ALA A 123 -8.09 -8.09 2.61
CA ALA A 123 -8.94 -9.25 2.85
C ALA A 123 -8.16 -10.48 3.35
N GLN A 124 -6.86 -10.55 3.03
CA GLN A 124 -5.96 -11.63 3.47
C GLN A 124 -6.52 -13.02 3.14
N SER A 125 -7.10 -13.17 1.95
CA SER A 125 -7.84 -14.37 1.54
C SER A 125 -6.98 -15.64 1.53
N TRP A 126 -5.66 -15.50 1.34
CA TRP A 126 -4.67 -16.57 1.35
C TRP A 126 -4.27 -17.06 2.75
N LEU A 127 -4.71 -16.39 3.83
CA LEU A 127 -4.37 -16.80 5.20
C LEU A 127 -5.39 -17.81 5.78
N PRO A 128 -4.98 -18.62 6.77
CA PRO A 128 -5.87 -19.54 7.46
C PRO A 128 -7.11 -18.84 8.03
N LYS A 129 -8.25 -19.57 8.08
CA LYS A 129 -9.52 -19.06 8.62
C LYS A 129 -9.39 -18.49 10.03
N SER A 130 -8.56 -19.10 10.88
CA SER A 130 -8.29 -18.63 12.25
C SER A 130 -7.63 -17.25 12.30
N VAL A 131 -6.71 -16.96 11.37
CA VAL A 131 -6.06 -15.66 11.25
C VAL A 131 -7.07 -14.62 10.75
N ARG A 132 -7.85 -14.96 9.73
CA ARG A 132 -8.92 -14.10 9.19
C ARG A 132 -9.99 -13.79 10.25
N ALA A 133 -10.33 -14.74 11.12
CA ALA A 133 -11.26 -14.53 12.23
C ALA A 133 -10.70 -13.54 13.27
N LYS A 134 -9.41 -13.65 13.63
CA LYS A 134 -8.72 -12.66 14.48
C LYS A 134 -8.74 -11.26 13.86
N THR A 135 -8.47 -11.16 12.55
CA THR A 135 -8.57 -9.89 11.81
C THR A 135 -9.98 -9.30 11.90
N LYS A 136 -11.03 -10.10 11.66
CA LYS A 136 -12.42 -9.65 11.76
C LYS A 136 -12.77 -9.17 13.17
N LEU A 137 -12.38 -9.92 14.20
CA LEU A 137 -12.57 -9.52 15.59
C LEU A 137 -11.87 -8.19 15.90
N LYS A 138 -10.61 -8.04 15.46
CA LYS A 138 -9.86 -6.78 15.59
C LYS A 138 -10.60 -5.62 14.93
N ARG A 139 -11.17 -5.81 13.74
CA ARG A 139 -11.96 -4.77 13.05
C ARG A 139 -13.20 -4.39 13.85
N ALA A 140 -13.93 -5.36 14.39
CA ALA A 140 -15.10 -5.09 15.24
C ALA A 140 -14.71 -4.32 16.50
N VAL A 141 -13.63 -4.72 17.17
CA VAL A 141 -13.09 -4.01 18.35
C VAL A 141 -12.67 -2.59 17.99
N ALA A 142 -11.98 -2.40 16.86
CA ALA A 142 -11.57 -1.07 16.39
C ALA A 142 -12.77 -0.12 16.20
N GLY A 143 -13.91 -0.63 15.74
CA GLY A 143 -15.15 0.16 15.64
C GLY A 143 -15.72 0.61 16.99
N ILE A 144 -15.36 -0.05 18.09
CA ILE A 144 -15.82 0.28 19.45
C ILE A 144 -14.83 1.20 20.17
N VAL A 145 -13.54 0.84 20.18
CA VAL A 145 -12.51 1.56 20.97
C VAL A 145 -11.78 2.64 20.16
N GLY A 146 -12.03 2.69 18.86
CA GLY A 146 -11.35 3.58 17.93
C GLY A 146 -9.87 3.21 17.68
N PRO A 147 -9.21 3.86 16.70
CA PRO A 147 -7.83 3.53 16.32
C PRO A 147 -6.80 3.75 17.43
N LYS A 148 -6.99 4.79 18.25
CA LYS A 148 -6.12 5.08 19.41
C LYS A 148 -6.17 3.96 20.46
N GLY A 149 -7.36 3.40 20.71
CA GLY A 149 -7.53 2.26 21.62
C GLY A 149 -6.83 1.01 21.09
N VAL A 150 -6.95 0.74 19.79
CA VAL A 150 -6.24 -0.38 19.13
C VAL A 150 -4.72 -0.21 19.21
N ALA A 151 -4.21 0.99 18.94
CA ALA A 151 -2.79 1.29 19.05
C ALA A 151 -2.26 1.04 20.47
N LEU A 152 -2.99 1.50 21.50
CA LEU A 152 -2.63 1.28 22.91
C LEU A 152 -2.60 -0.22 23.27
N LEU A 153 -3.60 -0.99 22.85
CA LEU A 153 -3.66 -2.44 23.10
C LEU A 153 -2.49 -3.20 22.44
N ARG A 154 -2.01 -2.71 21.29
CA ARG A 154 -0.86 -3.29 20.59
C ARG A 154 0.47 -2.93 21.24
N GLY A 155 0.61 -1.73 21.79
CA GLY A 155 1.83 -1.26 22.47
C GLY A 155 2.06 -1.83 23.88
N ARG A 156 1.10 -2.57 24.43
CA ARG A 156 1.21 -3.25 25.74
C ARG A 156 1.86 -4.65 25.65
N ARG A 157 2.66 -4.92 24.61
CA ARG A 157 3.34 -6.20 24.38
C ARG A 157 4.84 -6.06 24.44
#